data_AF-A0A4Q5UD07-F1
#
_entry.id   AF-A0A4Q5UD07-F1
#
_cell.length_a   1.000
_cell.length_b   1.000
_cell.length_c   1.000
_cell.angle_alpha   90.00
_cell.angle_beta   90.00
_cell.angle_gamma   90.00
#
_symmetry.space_group_name_H-M   'P 1'
#
loop_
_entity.id
_entity.type
_entity.pdbx_description
1 polymer ?
#
loop_
_entity_poly.entity_id
_entity_poly.type
_entity_poly.pdbx_seq_one_letter_code
_entity_poly.pdbx_strand_id
1 'polypeptide(L)'
;MYTYTWRKYLPLIRLLLKKSATATQTVALNQTDFLKFSKSRKPALTFTIDIREGKYSVLKLPSIAAELLEILMEDPASRTFIRAGQYNLTLAKNYQLVITNLAAVENTPAADEAASEETPAPPAETEEQTNPEELKEA
;
A
#
# COMPACT_ATOMS: atom_id res chain seq x y z
N MET A 1 -2.30 -17.97 7.02
CA MET A 1 -3.14 -18.38 5.87
C MET A 1 -2.50 -18.00 4.54
N TYR A 2 -1.83 -16.85 4.43
CA TYR A 2 -1.14 -16.39 3.21
C TYR A 2 0.35 -16.77 3.15
N THR A 3 0.89 -17.47 4.15
CA THR A 3 2.29 -17.92 4.24
C THR A 3 2.81 -18.54 2.94
N TYR A 4 2.04 -19.42 2.29
CA TYR A 4 2.44 -20.05 1.04
C TYR A 4 2.58 -19.02 -0.10
N THR A 5 1.60 -18.13 -0.23
CA THR A 5 1.63 -17.02 -1.19
C THR A 5 2.83 -16.11 -0.94
N TRP A 6 3.10 -15.76 0.32
CA TRP A 6 4.25 -14.94 0.66
C TRP A 6 5.59 -15.64 0.36
N ARG A 7 5.71 -16.94 0.64
CA ARG A 7 6.90 -17.72 0.27
C ARG A 7 7.12 -17.78 -1.25
N LYS A 8 6.05 -17.87 -2.05
CA LYS A 8 6.13 -17.78 -3.52
C LYS A 8 6.70 -16.43 -3.98
N TYR A 9 6.30 -15.33 -3.34
CA TYR A 9 6.78 -13.98 -3.67
C TYR A 9 8.10 -13.59 -3.01
N LEU A 10 8.62 -14.41 -2.08
CA LEU A 10 9.81 -14.08 -1.30
C LEU A 10 11.05 -13.73 -2.15
N PRO A 11 11.39 -14.43 -3.26
CA PRO A 11 12.51 -14.04 -4.11
C PRO A 11 12.35 -12.64 -4.71
N LEU A 12 11.12 -12.28 -5.10
CA LEU A 12 10.79 -10.97 -5.64
C LEU A 12 10.89 -9.91 -4.55
N ILE A 13 10.32 -10.16 -3.37
CA ILE A 13 10.37 -9.22 -2.24
C ILE A 13 11.81 -8.97 -1.80
N ARG A 14 12.68 -10.00 -1.77
CA ARG A 14 14.13 -9.85 -1.53
C ARG A 14 14.80 -8.92 -2.54
N LEU A 15 14.48 -9.09 -3.82
CA LEU A 15 15.01 -8.24 -4.87
C LEU A 15 14.59 -6.78 -4.67
N LEU A 16 13.32 -6.55 -4.33
CA LEU A 16 12.80 -5.20 -4.07
C LEU A 16 13.44 -4.59 -2.81
N LEU A 17 13.63 -5.36 -1.73
CA LEU A 17 14.37 -4.88 -0.54
C LEU A 17 15.78 -4.43 -0.90
N LYS A 18 16.51 -5.22 -1.71
CA LYS A 18 17.85 -4.85 -2.17
C LYS A 18 17.83 -3.57 -3.03
N LYS A 19 16.90 -3.48 -3.99
CA LYS A 19 16.77 -2.32 -4.89
C LYS A 19 16.27 -1.06 -4.18
N SER A 20 15.52 -1.22 -3.09
CA SER A 20 14.98 -0.11 -2.31
C SER A 20 16.04 0.76 -1.65
N ALA A 21 17.30 0.29 -1.57
CA ALA A 21 18.43 1.11 -1.18
C ALA A 21 18.69 2.32 -2.12
N THR A 22 18.20 2.26 -3.36
CA THR A 22 18.40 3.33 -4.34
C THR A 22 17.13 4.15 -4.59
N ALA A 23 15.95 3.51 -4.62
CA ALA A 23 14.69 4.18 -4.89
C ALA A 23 13.51 3.37 -4.37
N THR A 24 12.36 4.01 -4.14
CA THR A 24 11.10 3.31 -3.82
C THR A 24 10.79 2.24 -4.85
N GLN A 25 10.44 1.04 -4.38
CA GLN A 25 10.11 -0.09 -5.23
C GLN A 25 8.63 -0.41 -5.11
N THR A 26 7.95 -0.55 -6.25
CA THR A 26 6.54 -0.93 -6.31
C THR A 26 6.39 -2.16 -7.17
N VAL A 27 5.52 -3.08 -6.74
CA VAL A 27 5.18 -4.27 -7.52
C VAL A 27 3.70 -4.60 -7.41
N ALA A 28 3.09 -4.96 -8.54
CA ALA A 28 1.74 -5.50 -8.57
C ALA A 28 1.78 -7.00 -8.26
N LEU A 29 1.05 -7.43 -7.23
CA LEU A 29 0.87 -8.83 -6.88
C LEU A 29 -0.41 -9.38 -7.53
N ASN A 30 -0.45 -10.70 -7.77
CA ASN A 30 -1.63 -11.32 -8.36
C ASN A 30 -2.71 -11.50 -7.29
N GLN A 31 -3.82 -10.79 -7.45
CA GLN A 31 -4.99 -10.92 -6.59
C GLN A 31 -5.44 -12.38 -6.41
N THR A 32 -5.48 -13.17 -7.50
CA THR A 32 -5.93 -14.57 -7.49
C THR A 32 -5.09 -15.46 -6.57
N ASP A 33 -3.81 -15.16 -6.40
CA ASP A 33 -2.93 -15.91 -5.49
C ASP A 33 -3.30 -15.70 -4.02
N PHE A 34 -3.97 -14.60 -3.67
CA PHE A 34 -4.46 -14.34 -2.32
C PHE A 34 -5.91 -14.82 -2.12
N LEU A 35 -6.75 -14.80 -3.17
CA LEU A 35 -8.13 -15.30 -3.07
C LEU A 35 -8.18 -16.81 -2.82
N LYS A 36 -7.28 -17.59 -3.43
CA LYS A 36 -7.21 -19.06 -3.26
C LYS A 36 -7.12 -19.50 -1.80
N PHE A 37 -6.45 -18.68 -0.99
CA PHE A 37 -6.23 -18.95 0.43
C PHE A 37 -7.04 -18.02 1.33
N SER A 38 -8.09 -17.36 0.82
CA SER A 38 -8.98 -16.53 1.65
C SER A 38 -10.34 -17.23 1.82
N LYS A 39 -10.87 -17.23 3.04
CA LYS A 39 -12.26 -17.67 3.31
C LYS A 39 -13.30 -16.65 2.81
N SER A 40 -12.90 -15.40 2.59
CA SER A 40 -13.77 -14.32 2.11
C SER A 40 -13.63 -14.11 0.60
N ARG A 41 -14.75 -13.82 -0.06
CA ARG A 41 -14.83 -13.51 -1.50
C ARG A 41 -14.08 -12.23 -1.89
N LYS A 42 -13.86 -11.32 -0.94
CA LYS A 42 -13.10 -10.06 -1.09
C LYS A 42 -12.33 -9.77 0.20
N PRO A 43 -11.17 -10.39 0.42
CA PRO A 43 -10.38 -10.10 1.61
C PRO A 43 -9.81 -8.67 1.52
N ALA A 44 -10.03 -7.86 2.56
CA ALA A 44 -9.40 -6.54 2.68
C ALA A 44 -7.93 -6.74 3.08
N LEU A 45 -7.05 -6.80 2.08
CA LEU A 45 -5.62 -7.09 2.24
C LEU A 45 -4.82 -5.80 2.13
N THR A 46 -4.95 -4.94 3.14
CA THR A 46 -4.21 -3.69 3.21
C THR A 46 -3.46 -3.58 4.51
N PHE A 47 -2.23 -3.09 4.45
CA PHE A 47 -1.44 -2.77 5.64
C PHE A 47 -0.36 -1.76 5.30
N THR A 48 0.12 -1.09 6.34
CA THR A 48 1.37 -0.33 6.33
C THR A 48 2.14 -0.73 7.58
N ILE A 49 3.41 -1.07 7.41
CA ILE A 49 4.31 -1.43 8.51
C ILE A 49 5.62 -0.66 8.37
N ASP A 50 6.01 0.01 9.44
CA ASP A 50 7.33 0.59 9.60
C ASP A 50 8.22 -0.39 10.36
N ILE A 51 9.34 -0.74 9.74
CA ILE A 51 10.36 -1.60 10.29
C ILE A 51 11.66 -0.80 10.43
N ARG A 52 12.22 -0.77 11.64
CA ARG A 52 13.51 -0.16 11.95
C ARG A 52 14.40 -1.20 12.60
N GLU A 53 15.50 -1.54 11.92
CA GLU A 53 16.53 -2.45 12.46
C GLU A 53 15.96 -3.81 12.91
N GLY A 54 15.00 -4.35 12.16
CA GLY A 54 14.31 -5.61 12.49
C GLY A 54 13.21 -5.51 13.54
N LYS A 55 12.91 -4.32 14.09
CA LYS A 55 11.76 -4.08 14.98
C LYS A 55 10.67 -3.33 14.22
N TYR A 56 9.42 -3.61 14.51
CA TYR A 56 8.28 -2.92 13.89
C TYR A 56 7.48 -2.14 14.93
N SER A 57 6.89 -1.02 14.54
CA SER A 57 6.27 -0.07 15.48
C SER A 57 4.78 -0.29 15.73
N VAL A 58 4.10 -1.12 14.92
CA VAL A 58 2.63 -1.18 14.91
C VAL A 58 2.09 -2.12 16.00
N LEU A 59 1.18 -1.59 16.85
CA LEU A 59 0.60 -2.29 18.00
C LEU A 59 -0.31 -3.48 17.64
N LYS A 60 -0.96 -3.46 16.47
CA LYS A 60 -1.80 -4.54 15.93
C LYS A 60 -1.60 -4.69 14.42
N LEU A 61 -0.80 -5.69 14.02
CA LEU A 61 -0.65 -6.07 12.61
C LEU A 61 -1.86 -6.89 12.15
N PRO A 62 -2.42 -6.61 10.96
CA PRO A 62 -3.32 -7.56 10.32
C PRO A 62 -2.57 -8.86 10.00
N SER A 63 -3.26 -10.01 10.04
CA SER A 63 -2.62 -11.33 9.89
C SER A 63 -1.76 -11.45 8.62
N ILE A 64 -2.20 -10.83 7.51
CA ILE A 64 -1.42 -10.83 6.27
C ILE A 64 -0.06 -10.14 6.41
N ALA A 65 0.03 -9.05 7.17
CA ALA A 65 1.27 -8.34 7.42
C ALA A 65 2.16 -9.12 8.41
N ALA A 66 1.55 -9.71 9.44
CA ALA A 66 2.26 -10.51 10.44
C ALA A 66 2.96 -11.71 9.78
N GLU A 67 2.24 -12.43 8.90
CA GLU A 67 2.79 -13.57 8.18
C GLU A 67 3.91 -13.17 7.20
N LEU A 68 3.79 -12.01 6.53
CA LEU A 68 4.88 -11.49 5.70
C LEU A 68 6.13 -11.23 6.55
N LEU A 69 5.95 -10.53 7.68
CA LEU A 69 7.05 -10.19 8.56
C LEU A 69 7.75 -11.42 9.12
N GLU A 70 6.98 -12.43 9.55
CA GLU A 70 7.50 -13.70 10.03
C GLU A 70 8.39 -14.38 8.98
N ILE A 71 7.93 -14.48 7.73
CA ILE A 71 8.71 -15.06 6.62
C ILE A 71 9.99 -14.25 6.36
N LEU A 72 9.90 -12.92 6.42
CA LEU A 72 11.05 -12.05 6.22
C LEU A 72 12.09 -12.18 7.35
N MET A 73 11.67 -12.50 8.58
CA MET A 73 12.57 -12.75 9.71
C MET A 73 13.13 -14.19 9.74
N GLU A 74 12.36 -15.16 9.23
CA GLU A 74 12.79 -16.56 9.08
C GLU A 74 13.89 -16.68 8.03
N ASP A 75 13.76 -15.95 6.92
CA ASP A 75 14.73 -15.98 5.83
C ASP A 75 16.03 -15.20 6.14
N PRO A 76 17.21 -15.84 6.12
CA PRO A 76 18.47 -15.18 6.44
C PRO A 76 18.82 -13.99 5.54
N ALA A 77 18.52 -14.08 4.23
CA ALA A 77 18.82 -13.02 3.28
C ALA A 77 17.97 -11.77 3.52
N SER A 78 16.65 -11.96 3.63
CA SER A 78 15.69 -10.89 3.95
C SER A 78 15.96 -10.26 5.31
N ARG A 79 16.26 -11.09 6.31
CA ARG A 79 16.58 -10.64 7.67
C ARG A 79 17.80 -9.73 7.70
N THR A 80 18.81 -10.00 6.88
CA THR A 80 20.00 -9.14 6.77
C THR A 80 19.62 -7.74 6.31
N PHE A 81 18.78 -7.62 5.26
CA PHE A 81 18.33 -6.31 4.78
C PHE A 81 17.53 -5.56 5.86
N ILE A 82 16.52 -6.20 6.43
CA ILE A 82 15.57 -5.55 7.35
C ILE A 82 16.25 -5.15 8.67
N ARG A 83 17.30 -5.87 9.11
CA ARG A 83 18.11 -5.46 10.27
C ARG A 83 19.09 -4.34 9.98
N ALA A 84 19.58 -4.24 8.75
CA ALA A 84 20.55 -3.23 8.36
C ALA A 84 19.92 -1.86 8.07
N GLY A 85 18.60 -1.80 7.84
CA GLY A 85 17.94 -0.59 7.37
C GLY A 85 16.63 -0.26 8.08
N GLN A 86 15.99 0.78 7.55
CA GLN A 86 14.68 1.24 7.97
C GLN A 86 13.76 1.22 6.74
N TYR A 87 12.66 0.48 6.83
CA TYR A 87 11.78 0.23 5.69
C TYR A 87 10.34 0.53 6.06
N ASN A 88 9.61 1.12 5.12
CA ASN A 88 8.16 1.15 5.12
C ASN A 88 7.66 0.15 4.06
N LEU A 89 6.85 -0.82 4.49
CA LEU A 89 6.15 -1.72 3.57
C LEU A 89 4.66 -1.42 3.60
N THR A 90 4.10 -1.11 2.44
CA THR A 90 2.68 -0.82 2.28
C THR A 90 2.06 -1.74 1.23
N LEU A 91 0.93 -2.37 1.57
CA LEU A 91 0.10 -3.11 0.63
C LEU A 91 -1.21 -2.35 0.41
N ALA A 92 -1.42 -1.89 -0.82
CA ALA A 92 -2.61 -1.16 -1.23
C ALA A 92 -3.75 -2.11 -1.65
N LYS A 93 -4.99 -1.58 -1.72
CA LYS A 93 -6.21 -2.35 -2.04
C LYS A 93 -6.16 -3.01 -3.43
N ASN A 94 -5.39 -2.45 -4.34
CA ASN A 94 -5.15 -2.96 -5.70
C ASN A 94 -4.05 -4.03 -5.76
N TYR A 95 -3.65 -4.60 -4.61
CA TYR A 95 -2.59 -5.61 -4.51
C TYR A 95 -1.20 -5.09 -4.93
N GLN A 96 -0.97 -3.79 -4.89
CA GLN A 96 0.38 -3.23 -5.04
C GLN A 96 1.12 -3.22 -3.71
N LEU A 97 2.28 -3.87 -3.69
CA LEU A 97 3.23 -3.82 -2.58
C LEU A 97 4.27 -2.75 -2.90
N VAL A 98 4.38 -1.77 -2.01
CA VAL A 98 5.34 -0.68 -2.05
C VAL A 98 6.35 -0.91 -0.93
N ILE A 99 7.64 -0.81 -1.26
CA ILE A 99 8.76 -0.92 -0.33
C ILE A 99 9.62 0.34 -0.47
N THR A 100 9.69 1.08 0.62
CA THR A 100 10.47 2.33 0.69
C THR A 100 11.54 2.17 1.75
N ASN A 101 12.80 2.45 1.40
CA ASN A 101 13.86 2.55 2.39
C ASN A 101 13.89 3.98 2.94
N LEU A 102 13.56 4.16 4.21
CA LEU A 102 13.45 5.47 4.85
C LEU A 102 14.79 6.20 4.90
N ALA A 103 15.92 5.49 4.91
CA ALA A 103 17.25 6.11 4.84
C ALA A 103 17.62 6.58 3.42
N ALA A 104 17.03 6.00 2.37
CA ALA A 104 17.28 6.40 0.98
C ALA A 104 16.42 7.60 0.54
N VAL A 105 15.25 7.78 1.17
CA VAL A 105 14.35 8.91 0.89
C VAL A 105 15.00 10.25 1.23
N GLU A 106 15.88 10.31 2.24
CA GLU A 106 16.60 11.55 2.59
C GLU A 106 17.53 12.03 1.47
N ASN A 107 17.91 11.16 0.54
CA ASN A 107 18.80 11.46 -0.58
C ASN A 107 18.09 11.66 -1.93
N THR A 108 16.76 11.61 -1.99
CA THR A 108 15.99 11.77 -3.23
C THR A 108 15.02 12.94 -3.07
N PRO A 109 15.17 14.06 -3.81
CA PRO A 109 14.18 15.13 -3.76
C PRO A 109 12.84 14.58 -4.25
N ALA A 110 11.79 14.94 -3.53
CA ALA A 110 10.41 14.57 -3.80
C ALA A 110 10.04 14.66 -5.28
N ALA A 111 9.69 13.51 -5.86
CA ALA A 111 8.89 13.36 -7.06
C ALA A 111 8.24 11.96 -6.90
N ASP A 112 6.94 11.77 -6.84
CA ASP A 112 5.86 12.51 -7.46
C ASP A 112 4.56 12.09 -6.75
N GLU A 113 3.93 13.03 -6.05
CA GLU A 113 2.50 13.00 -5.77
C GLU A 113 1.79 13.45 -7.05
N ALA A 114 1.60 12.57 -8.03
CA ALA A 114 0.57 12.75 -9.06
C ALA A 114 0.30 11.44 -9.80
N ALA A 115 -0.83 10.80 -9.50
CA ALA A 115 -1.78 10.26 -10.48
C ALA A 115 -2.62 9.14 -9.87
N SER A 116 -3.79 9.50 -9.34
CA SER A 116 -5.08 9.04 -9.87
C SER A 116 -6.16 9.19 -8.79
N GLU A 117 -6.71 10.40 -8.69
CA GLU A 117 -8.10 10.57 -8.30
C GLU A 117 -8.67 11.77 -9.07
N GLU A 118 -8.74 11.63 -10.40
CA GLU A 118 -9.70 12.38 -11.19
C GLU A 118 -10.72 11.36 -11.71
N THR A 119 -11.89 11.33 -11.11
CA THR A 119 -13.10 10.71 -11.64
C THR A 119 -14.29 11.53 -11.13
N PRO A 120 -15.38 11.62 -11.90
CA PRO A 120 -15.81 12.80 -12.61
C PRO A 120 -16.88 13.56 -11.83
N ALA A 121 -16.90 14.88 -11.92
CA ALA A 121 -18.06 15.65 -11.47
C ALA A 121 -19.27 15.30 -12.36
N PRO A 122 -20.43 14.93 -11.80
CA PRO A 122 -21.66 14.68 -12.55
C PRO A 122 -22.21 15.99 -13.16
N PRO A 123 -23.02 15.93 -14.23
CA PRO A 123 -23.48 17.11 -14.94
C PRO A 123 -24.41 17.93 -14.03
N ALA A 124 -24.13 19.22 -13.94
CA ALA A 124 -25.03 20.20 -13.36
C ALA A 124 -26.21 20.41 -14.33
N GLU A 125 -27.30 19.69 -14.12
CA GLU A 125 -28.64 20.16 -14.47
C GLU A 125 -29.32 20.60 -13.18
N THR A 126 -29.63 21.89 -13.09
CA THR A 126 -30.88 22.50 -12.58
C THR A 126 -30.56 23.95 -12.22
N GLU A 127 -30.57 24.83 -13.23
CA GLU A 127 -30.82 26.25 -13.00
C GLU A 127 -32.34 26.41 -12.79
N GLU A 128 -32.80 26.22 -11.55
CA GLU A 128 -34.09 26.74 -11.11
C GLU A 128 -33.88 28.21 -10.74
N GLN A 129 -34.09 29.09 -11.72
CA GLN A 129 -34.15 30.53 -11.49
C GLN A 129 -35.44 30.87 -10.74
N THR A 130 -35.26 31.01 -9.42
CA THR A 130 -35.87 32.00 -8.53
C THR A 130 -36.85 32.98 -9.20
N ASN A 131 -38.12 32.87 -8.81
CA ASN A 131 -39.05 33.99 -8.77
C ASN A 131 -39.39 34.28 -7.31
N PRO A 132 -39.12 35.50 -6.82
CA PRO A 132 -40.07 36.10 -5.89
C PRO A 132 -40.39 37.55 -6.25
N GLU A 133 -41.70 37.83 -6.21
CA GLU A 133 -42.30 39.07 -5.72
C GLU A 133 -42.32 40.29 -6.65
N GLU A 134 -43.45 40.48 -7.35
CA GLU A 134 -44.08 41.80 -7.36
C GLU A 134 -45.61 41.66 -7.36
N LEU A 135 -46.20 41.93 -6.20
CA LEU A 135 -47.63 42.14 -5.98
C LEU A 135 -47.82 43.63 -5.68
N LYS A 136 -48.57 44.35 -6.51
CA LYS A 136 -49.44 45.52 -6.20
C LYS A 136 -50.07 46.04 -7.50
N GLU A 137 -51.37 45.82 -7.70
CA GLU A 137 -52.46 46.76 -7.39
C GLU A 137 -52.37 48.11 -8.14
N ALA A 138 -53.12 48.22 -9.25
CA ALA A 138 -54.08 49.30 -9.56
C ALA A 138 -54.71 49.06 -10.95
#